data_AF-A0A6D2I2H3-F1
#
_entry.id   AF-A0A6D2I2H3-F1
#
_cell.length_a   1.000
_cell.length_b   1.000
_cell.length_c   1.000
_cell.angle_alpha   90.00
_cell.angle_beta   90.00
_cell.angle_gamma   90.00
#
_symmetry.space_group_name_H-M   'P 1'
#
loop_
_entity.id
_entity.type
_entity.pdbx_description
1 polymer ?
#
loop_
_entity_poly.entity_id
_entity_poly.type
_entity_poly.pdbx_seq_one_letter_code
_entity_poly.pdbx_strand_id
1 'polypeptide(L)'
;MYNPSKDMTYIMKIPEITCKVNCHFKDGWLLMRKHRLSDGLFFFNAFTHELIDLPNCGYYNGCVIFTCAPTSNSYLVFGLANNVNNKNLVAINTLRLGETKWETNHFWSPKPYFACSNKVLFSRGLFYCLGKSGSLAVFNPSDRGTLTN
;
A
#
# COMPACT_ATOMS: atom_id res chain seq x y z
N MET A 1 8.10 -9.58 -16.88
CA MET A 1 8.88 -10.48 -16.00
C MET A 1 10.26 -10.66 -16.61
N TYR A 2 11.33 -10.46 -15.84
CA TYR A 2 12.71 -10.59 -16.34
C TYR A 2 13.24 -11.98 -15.98
N ASN A 3 13.80 -12.70 -16.96
CA ASN A 3 14.52 -13.94 -16.72
C ASN A 3 16.04 -13.64 -16.75
N PRO A 4 16.71 -13.54 -15.58
CA PRO A 4 18.12 -13.17 -15.51
C PRO A 4 19.05 -14.23 -16.11
N SER A 5 18.64 -15.51 -16.19
CA SER A 5 19.48 -16.56 -16.76
C SER A 5 19.44 -16.60 -18.29
N LYS A 6 18.46 -15.92 -18.91
CA LYS A 6 18.27 -15.86 -20.37
C LYS A 6 18.40 -14.45 -20.93
N ASP A 7 18.70 -13.47 -20.08
CA ASP A 7 18.66 -12.03 -20.36
C ASP A 7 17.44 -11.60 -21.19
N MET A 8 16.28 -12.18 -20.87
CA MET A 8 15.08 -12.06 -21.68
C MET A 8 13.97 -11.40 -20.88
N THR A 9 13.38 -10.37 -21.47
CA THR A 9 12.29 -9.60 -20.86
C THR A 9 10.97 -10.04 -21.48
N TYR A 10 10.08 -10.60 -20.66
CA TYR A 10 8.74 -10.96 -21.10
C TYR A 10 7.75 -9.83 -20.79
N ILE A 11 7.15 -9.26 -21.83
CA ILE A 11 6.09 -8.26 -21.74
C ILE A 11 4.75 -8.98 -21.80
N MET A 12 4.07 -9.06 -20.67
CA MET A 12 2.69 -9.53 -20.62
C MET A 12 1.77 -8.33 -20.74
N LYS A 13 0.98 -8.27 -21.81
CA LYS A 13 -0.09 -7.27 -21.94
C LYS A 13 -1.30 -7.81 -21.21
N ILE A 14 -1.76 -7.09 -20.19
CA ILE A 14 -2.99 -7.41 -19.47
C ILE A 14 -3.99 -6.29 -19.81
N PRO A 15 -4.70 -6.41 -20.95
CA PRO A 15 -5.57 -5.34 -21.46
C PRO A 15 -6.66 -4.90 -20.47
N GLU A 16 -7.01 -5.76 -19.51
CA GLU A 16 -7.95 -5.51 -18.41
C GLU A 16 -7.42 -4.43 -17.43
N ILE A 17 -6.11 -4.19 -17.40
CA ILE A 17 -5.45 -3.26 -16.46
C ILE A 17 -5.13 -1.94 -17.17
N THR A 18 -6.15 -1.14 -17.50
CA THR A 18 -5.97 0.20 -18.10
C THR A 18 -5.70 1.30 -17.06
N CYS A 19 -5.15 0.95 -15.90
CA CYS A 19 -5.07 1.84 -14.74
C CYS A 19 -3.63 2.35 -14.49
N LYS A 20 -3.43 3.68 -14.56
CA LYS A 20 -2.20 4.40 -14.18
C LYS A 20 -2.02 4.54 -12.66
N VAL A 21 -2.29 3.49 -11.89
CA VAL A 21 -2.38 3.63 -10.42
C VAL A 21 -1.15 3.03 -9.75
N ASN A 22 -0.77 3.58 -8.60
CA ASN A 22 0.30 3.12 -7.73
C ASN A 22 0.08 1.63 -7.38
N CYS A 23 0.73 0.74 -8.13
CA CYS A 23 0.66 -0.70 -7.93
C CYS A 23 1.82 -1.14 -7.02
N HIS A 24 1.52 -1.94 -6.00
CA HIS A 24 2.53 -2.73 -5.30
C HIS A 24 2.47 -4.17 -5.82
N PHE A 25 3.63 -4.75 -6.16
CA PHE A 25 3.73 -6.13 -6.63
C PHE A 25 4.53 -6.96 -5.63
N LYS A 26 3.96 -8.08 -5.18
CA LYS A 26 4.64 -9.03 -4.30
C LYS A 26 3.97 -10.40 -4.38
N ASP A 27 4.76 -11.47 -4.35
CA ASP A 27 4.30 -12.86 -4.33
C ASP A 27 3.33 -13.23 -5.47
N GLY A 28 3.47 -12.61 -6.65
CA GLY A 28 2.58 -12.83 -7.80
C GLY A 28 1.29 -12.01 -7.79
N TRP A 29 1.06 -11.21 -6.76
CA TRP A 29 -0.11 -10.36 -6.59
C TRP A 29 0.21 -8.89 -6.84
N LEU A 30 -0.71 -8.21 -7.50
CA LEU A 30 -0.77 -6.77 -7.68
C LEU A 30 -1.84 -6.20 -6.74
N LEU A 31 -1.48 -5.21 -5.94
CA LEU A 31 -2.47 -4.38 -5.25
C LEU A 31 -2.77 -3.16 -6.11
N MET A 32 -4.00 -3.05 -6.57
CA MET A 32 -4.44 -2.06 -7.54
C MET A 32 -5.60 -1.23 -7.01
N ARG A 33 -5.75 -0.03 -7.55
CA ARG A 33 -6.90 0.83 -7.28
C ARG A 33 -7.87 0.77 -8.45
N LYS A 34 -9.15 0.76 -8.14
CA LYS A 34 -10.20 0.91 -9.15
C LYS A 34 -10.16 2.31 -9.76
N HIS A 35 -10.76 2.45 -10.95
CA HIS A 35 -10.66 3.66 -11.77
C HIS A 35 -11.11 4.93 -11.04
N ARG A 36 -12.16 4.87 -10.21
CA ARG A 36 -12.51 5.99 -9.33
C ARG A 36 -11.94 5.74 -7.94
N LEU A 37 -11.41 6.79 -7.31
CA LEU A 37 -10.85 6.72 -5.95
C LEU A 37 -11.87 6.21 -4.91
N SER A 38 -13.15 6.50 -5.14
CA SER A 38 -14.29 6.01 -4.36
C SER A 38 -14.51 4.51 -4.46
N ASP A 39 -13.96 3.84 -5.48
CA ASP A 39 -14.32 2.46 -5.81
C ASP A 39 -13.43 1.44 -5.07
N GLY A 40 -12.42 1.92 -4.33
CA GLY A 40 -11.61 1.09 -3.44
C GLY A 40 -10.40 0.43 -4.10
N LEU A 41 -9.85 -0.54 -3.38
CA LEU A 41 -8.66 -1.30 -3.74
C LEU A 41 -9.03 -2.76 -4.00
N PHE A 42 -8.21 -3.44 -4.78
CA PHE A 42 -8.35 -4.88 -5.01
C PHE A 42 -7.00 -5.51 -5.30
N PHE A 43 -6.88 -6.79 -4.97
CA PHE A 43 -5.78 -7.63 -5.38
C PHE A 43 -6.08 -8.28 -6.72
N PHE A 44 -5.06 -8.40 -7.55
CA PHE A 44 -5.09 -9.15 -8.80
C PHE A 44 -3.88 -10.07 -8.89
N ASN A 45 -4.11 -11.36 -9.09
CA ASN A 45 -3.03 -12.31 -9.31
C ASN A 45 -2.60 -12.26 -10.78
N ALA A 46 -1.32 -11.94 -11.03
CA ALA A 46 -0.80 -11.78 -12.39
C ALA A 46 -0.71 -13.11 -13.18
N PHE A 47 -0.86 -14.25 -12.51
CA PHE A 47 -0.76 -15.58 -13.12
C PHE A 47 -2.11 -16.29 -13.22
N THR A 48 -2.92 -16.23 -12.16
CA THR A 48 -4.23 -16.92 -12.12
C THR A 48 -5.38 -16.01 -12.56
N HIS A 49 -5.13 -14.70 -12.68
CA HIS A 49 -6.12 -13.66 -12.95
C HIS A 49 -7.22 -13.56 -11.87
N GLU A 50 -6.97 -14.15 -10.70
CA GLU A 50 -7.87 -14.06 -9.55
C GLU A 50 -7.95 -12.61 -9.04
N LEU A 51 -9.15 -12.20 -8.65
CA LEU A 51 -9.46 -10.87 -8.13
C LEU A 51 -10.02 -10.99 -6.71
N ILE A 52 -9.46 -10.20 -5.79
CA ILE A 52 -9.97 -10.10 -4.41
C ILE A 52 -10.21 -8.63 -4.09
N ASP A 53 -11.48 -8.27 -3.92
CA ASP A 53 -11.87 -6.91 -3.54
C ASP A 53 -11.56 -6.62 -2.07
N LEU A 54 -11.11 -5.38 -1.80
CA LEU A 54 -10.93 -4.89 -0.45
C LEU A 54 -12.08 -3.95 -0.06
N PRO A 55 -12.41 -3.87 1.24
CA PRO A 55 -13.32 -2.84 1.75
C PRO A 55 -12.82 -1.45 1.34
N ASN A 56 -13.74 -0.51 1.14
CA ASN A 56 -13.38 0.87 0.86
C ASN A 56 -12.91 1.57 2.14
N CYS A 57 -11.82 2.35 2.09
CA CYS A 57 -11.42 3.22 3.21
C CYS A 57 -11.38 4.71 2.92
N GLY A 58 -11.77 5.17 1.73
CA GLY A 58 -11.96 6.61 1.44
C GLY A 58 -10.73 7.52 1.58
N TYR A 59 -9.60 7.03 2.10
CA TYR A 59 -8.44 7.82 2.54
C TYR A 59 -7.11 7.35 1.92
N TYR A 60 -7.07 7.07 0.61
CA TYR A 60 -5.84 6.64 -0.08
C TYR A 60 -5.33 7.66 -1.09
N ASN A 61 -4.75 8.75 -0.63
CA ASN A 61 -4.18 9.76 -1.52
C ASN A 61 -2.64 9.67 -1.67
N GLY A 62 -2.00 8.63 -1.12
CA GLY A 62 -0.56 8.42 -1.22
C GLY A 62 -0.18 7.04 -1.78
N CYS A 63 0.40 6.20 -0.91
CA CYS A 63 0.95 4.89 -1.27
C CYS A 63 0.22 3.78 -0.51
N VAL A 64 0.11 2.61 -1.13
CA VAL A 64 -0.43 1.41 -0.49
C VAL A 64 0.48 0.23 -0.81
N ILE A 65 0.84 -0.54 0.20
CA ILE A 65 1.63 -1.77 0.07
C ILE A 65 0.99 -2.89 0.89
N PHE A 66 1.49 -4.11 0.72
CA PHE A 66 1.04 -5.26 1.47
C PHE A 66 2.20 -6.18 1.85
N THR A 67 2.04 -6.94 2.94
CA THR A 67 3.13 -7.70 3.57
C THR A 67 3.44 -9.02 2.88
N CYS A 68 2.42 -9.75 2.42
CA CYS A 68 2.51 -11.04 1.71
C CYS A 68 1.23 -11.30 0.91
N ALA A 69 1.21 -12.37 0.10
CA ALA A 69 0.04 -12.77 -0.69
C ALA A 69 -1.28 -12.73 0.12
N PRO A 70 -2.41 -12.25 -0.45
CA PRO A 70 -3.70 -12.16 0.22
C PRO A 70 -4.30 -13.52 0.60
N THR A 71 -3.79 -14.62 0.03
CA THR A 71 -4.13 -15.99 0.38
C THR A 71 -3.36 -16.51 1.60
N SER A 72 -2.40 -15.74 2.13
CA SER A 72 -1.65 -16.07 3.33
C SER A 72 -2.43 -15.70 4.60
N ASN A 73 -2.28 -16.50 5.64
CA ASN A 73 -2.98 -16.32 6.92
C ASN A 73 -2.52 -15.09 7.73
N SER A 74 -1.57 -14.30 7.23
CA SER A 74 -0.98 -13.16 7.94
C SER A 74 -0.85 -11.90 7.08
N TYR A 75 -1.62 -11.78 5.99
CA TYR A 75 -1.51 -10.59 5.15
C TYR A 75 -2.01 -9.34 5.91
N LEU A 76 -1.33 -8.23 5.64
CA LEU A 76 -1.71 -6.90 6.08
C LEU A 76 -1.52 -5.93 4.93
N VAL A 77 -2.54 -5.11 4.69
CA VAL A 77 -2.47 -3.98 3.76
C VAL A 77 -2.20 -2.73 4.56
N PHE A 78 -1.26 -1.93 4.09
CA PHE A 78 -0.82 -0.69 4.71
C PHE A 78 -0.95 0.45 3.70
N GLY A 79 -1.70 1.48 4.06
CA GLY A 79 -1.88 2.69 3.28
C GLY A 79 -1.38 3.92 4.04
N LEU A 80 -0.78 4.85 3.31
CA LEU A 80 -0.30 6.13 3.85
C LEU A 80 -0.87 7.28 3.02
N ALA A 81 -1.50 8.26 3.67
CA ALA A 81 -2.11 9.41 3.01
C ALA A 81 -1.99 10.69 3.85
N ASN A 82 -1.90 11.85 3.18
CA ASN A 82 -2.03 13.13 3.87
C ASN A 82 -3.52 13.45 4.04
N ASN A 83 -3.87 14.07 5.17
CA ASN A 83 -5.20 14.63 5.34
C ASN A 83 -5.41 15.80 4.37
N VAL A 84 -6.61 15.89 3.80
CA VAL A 84 -6.97 16.89 2.78
C VAL A 84 -7.00 18.31 3.36
N ASN A 85 -7.44 18.45 4.60
CA ASN A 85 -7.64 19.73 5.27
C ASN A 85 -6.41 20.16 6.07
N ASN A 86 -5.60 19.22 6.56
CA ASN A 86 -4.39 19.49 7.32
C ASN A 86 -3.20 18.73 6.76
N LYS A 87 -2.32 19.44 6.04
CA LYS A 87 -1.17 18.85 5.34
C LYS A 87 -0.09 18.28 6.26
N ASN A 88 -0.12 18.62 7.55
CA ASN A 88 0.77 18.06 8.56
C ASN A 88 0.17 16.83 9.24
N LEU A 89 -1.13 16.56 9.07
CA LEU A 89 -1.77 15.38 9.61
C LEU A 89 -1.70 14.25 8.57
N VAL A 90 -1.14 13.12 8.98
CA VAL A 90 -0.93 11.96 8.12
C VAL A 90 -1.74 10.79 8.65
N ALA A 91 -2.50 10.15 7.76
CA ALA A 91 -3.29 8.97 8.05
C ALA A 91 -2.52 7.70 7.65
N ILE A 92 -2.46 6.76 8.57
CA ILE A 92 -2.03 5.38 8.38
C ILE A 92 -3.28 4.52 8.38
N ASN A 93 -3.51 3.81 7.29
CA ASN A 93 -4.65 2.92 7.13
C ASN A 93 -4.16 1.48 7.09
N THR A 94 -4.69 0.61 7.95
CA THR A 94 -4.35 -0.81 7.96
C THR A 94 -5.59 -1.69 7.79
N LEU A 95 -5.41 -2.81 7.08
CA LEU A 95 -6.42 -3.85 6.94
C LEU A 95 -5.75 -5.22 7.06
N ARG A 96 -6.21 -6.04 7.99
CA ARG A 96 -5.74 -7.41 8.21
C ARG A 96 -6.68 -8.43 7.58
N LEU A 97 -6.18 -9.67 7.49
CA LEU A 97 -6.99 -10.83 7.14
C LEU A 97 -8.26 -10.91 8.00
N GLY A 98 -9.40 -11.07 7.33
CA GLY A 98 -10.72 -11.24 7.96
C GLY A 98 -11.37 -9.93 8.44
N GLU A 99 -10.67 -8.80 8.38
CA GLU A 99 -11.26 -7.50 8.72
C GLU A 99 -12.12 -6.97 7.58
N THR A 100 -13.28 -6.42 7.93
CA THR A 100 -14.21 -5.78 6.97
C THR A 100 -14.11 -4.26 6.99
N LYS A 101 -13.32 -3.71 7.90
CA LYS A 101 -13.13 -2.27 8.09
C LYS A 101 -11.66 -1.96 8.27
N TRP A 102 -11.27 -0.81 7.75
CA TRP A 102 -9.92 -0.31 7.91
C TRP A 102 -9.76 0.36 9.26
N GLU A 103 -8.60 0.16 9.85
CA GLU A 103 -8.15 0.92 11.01
C GLU A 103 -7.36 2.13 10.53
N THR A 104 -7.75 3.34 10.97
CA THR A 104 -7.08 4.58 10.60
C THR A 104 -6.47 5.24 11.83
N ASN A 105 -5.14 5.29 11.86
CA ASN A 105 -4.36 6.01 12.86
C ASN A 105 -3.82 7.31 12.26
N HIS A 106 -3.77 8.37 13.06
CA HIS A 106 -3.28 9.67 12.62
C HIS A 106 -2.01 10.04 13.37
N PHE A 107 -1.06 10.67 12.67
CA PHE A 107 0.12 11.25 13.29
C PHE A 107 0.42 12.63 12.72
N TRP A 108 1.14 13.41 13.51
CA TRP A 108 1.57 14.75 13.11
C TRP A 108 2.97 14.69 12.52
N SER A 109 3.12 15.24 11.31
CA SER A 109 4.40 15.42 10.64
C SER A 109 4.91 16.85 10.83
N PRO A 110 6.19 17.03 11.22
CA PRO A 110 6.84 18.34 11.29
C PRO A 110 6.79 19.15 10.00
N LYS A 111 6.77 18.46 8.86
CA LYS A 111 6.71 19.08 7.54
C LYS A 111 5.42 18.65 6.82
N PRO A 112 4.77 19.57 6.10
CA PRO A 112 3.57 19.23 5.35
C PRO A 112 3.88 18.23 4.24
N TYR A 113 2.87 17.50 3.80
CA TYR A 113 2.95 16.58 2.65
C TYR A 113 3.93 15.42 2.83
N PHE A 114 4.03 14.89 4.04
CA PHE A 114 4.85 13.71 4.33
C PHE A 114 4.53 12.57 3.34
N ALA A 115 3.23 12.29 3.14
CA ALA A 115 2.75 11.15 2.36
C ALA A 115 2.72 11.36 0.82
N CYS A 116 3.43 12.35 0.25
CA CYS A 116 3.33 12.73 -1.17
C CYS A 116 4.34 12.06 -2.12
N SER A 117 5.32 11.30 -1.63
CA SER A 117 6.39 10.73 -2.47
C SER A 117 6.74 9.29 -2.11
N ASN A 118 5.82 8.60 -1.43
CA ASN A 118 6.21 7.58 -0.46
C ASN A 118 6.85 6.36 -1.11
N LYS A 119 8.10 6.15 -0.75
CA LYS A 119 8.72 4.83 -0.77
C LYS A 119 8.42 4.20 0.58
N VAL A 120 7.36 3.40 0.63
CA VAL A 120 7.07 2.57 1.80
C VAL A 120 7.73 1.21 1.59
N LEU A 121 8.47 0.74 2.59
CA LEU A 121 9.09 -0.59 2.59
C LEU A 121 8.61 -1.37 3.80
N PHE A 122 8.26 -2.63 3.60
CA PHE A 122 8.03 -3.57 4.70
C PHE A 122 9.25 -4.49 4.87
N SER A 123 9.86 -4.48 6.05
CA SER A 123 11.02 -5.31 6.36
C SER A 123 11.06 -5.66 7.84
N ARG A 124 11.33 -6.93 8.16
CA ARG A 124 11.45 -7.45 9.54
C ARG A 124 10.26 -7.07 10.44
N GLY A 125 9.04 -7.13 9.90
CA GLY A 125 7.82 -6.82 10.65
C GLY A 125 7.48 -5.32 10.77
N LEU A 126 8.32 -4.43 10.24
CA LEU A 126 8.15 -2.98 10.35
C LEU A 126 7.93 -2.32 8.99
N PHE A 127 7.16 -1.25 8.99
CA PHE A 127 6.97 -0.36 7.85
C PHE A 127 7.88 0.86 7.96
N TYR A 128 8.65 1.11 6.93
CA TYR A 128 9.53 2.26 6.82
C TYR A 128 8.96 3.21 5.78
N CYS A 129 8.62 4.42 6.21
CA CYS A 129 7.95 5.42 5.40
C CYS A 129 8.88 6.60 5.14
N LEU A 130 9.41 6.70 3.92
CA LEU A 130 10.23 7.84 3.51
C LEU A 130 9.35 8.99 3.01
N GLY A 131 9.34 10.08 3.76
CA GLY A 131 8.62 11.30 3.45
C GLY A 131 9.35 12.18 2.42
N LYS A 132 8.60 13.09 1.78
CA LYS A 132 9.07 13.98 0.71
C LYS A 132 10.34 14.76 1.02
N SER A 133 10.54 15.13 2.28
CA SER A 133 11.67 15.96 2.71
C SER A 133 12.88 15.19 3.24
N GLY A 134 12.93 13.87 3.02
CA GLY A 134 13.99 12.99 3.55
C GLY A 134 13.75 12.51 4.98
N SER A 135 12.61 12.85 5.58
CA SER A 135 12.19 12.33 6.89
C SER A 135 11.81 10.85 6.79
N LEU A 136 12.21 10.04 7.77
CA LEU A 136 11.86 8.62 7.86
C LEU A 136 10.96 8.41 9.08
N ALA A 137 9.82 7.75 8.89
CA ALA A 137 8.98 7.28 9.99
C ALA A 137 8.94 5.75 9.99
N VAL A 138 8.89 5.14 11.17
CA VAL A 138 8.80 3.69 11.34
C VAL A 138 7.47 3.34 11.97
N PHE A 139 6.74 2.39 11.37
CA PHE A 139 5.47 1.88 11.89
C PHE A 139 5.55 0.40 12.22
N ASN A 140 5.28 0.08 13.49
CA ASN A 140 5.11 -1.29 13.97
C ASN A 140 3.62 -1.63 13.96
N PRO A 141 3.16 -2.55 13.09
CA PRO A 141 1.76 -2.96 13.07
C PRO A 141 1.35 -3.73 14.33
N SER A 142 2.28 -4.23 15.13
CA SER A 142 1.97 -4.94 16.38
C SER A 142 1.78 -3.99 17.56
N ASP A 143 2.35 -2.78 17.48
CA ASP A 143 2.17 -1.77 18.51
C ASP A 143 0.84 -1.07 18.26
N ARG A 144 -0.15 -1.33 19.12
CA ARG A 144 -1.42 -0.59 19.13
C ARG A 144 -1.28 0.85 19.67
N GLY A 145 -0.08 1.43 19.58
CA GLY A 145 0.22 2.78 20.06
C GLY A 145 1.68 3.18 19.81
N THR A 146 1.84 4.31 19.12
CA THR A 146 3.05 5.14 18.90
C THR A 146 4.15 4.65 17.97
N LEU A 147 4.48 5.51 16.99
CA LEU A 147 5.73 5.47 16.25
C LEU A 147 6.81 6.16 17.07
N THR A 148 7.96 5.53 17.20
CA THR A 148 9.15 6.20 17.71
C THR A 148 9.78 7.02 16.57
N ASN A 149 10.07 8.29 16.87
CA ASN A 149 10.72 9.24 15.97
C ASN A 149 12.20 8.91 15.77
#